data_AF-D4LEX9-F1
#
_entry.id   AF-D4LEX9-F1
#
_cell.length_a   1.000
_cell.length_b   1.000
_cell.length_c   1.000
_cell.angle_alpha   90.00
_cell.angle_beta   90.00
_cell.angle_gamma   90.00
#
_symmetry.space_group_name_H-M   'P 1'
#
loop_
_entity.id
_entity.type
_entity.pdbx_description
1 polymer ?
#
loop_
_entity_poly.entity_id
_entity_poly.type
_entity_poly.pdbx_seq_one_letter_code
_entity_poly.pdbx_strand_id
1 'polypeptide(L)'
;MRSNADELIRALTPAIEQKCGELQRARKERLQSRLFVLLCAMVVFVPALLVFAGISLTMLLAPLGFMSLSVLLLLPVLLSGRTEKQGGIMYEQAENMLSKWNFQKIVIWYLILAVIAGVTCGGIVGYLYRERLDFAWQYSHLEETKDADALKAAADKTAAASGDVVDVLILDGDQQVTYSAKNSAFAAGPLELTKVGNEKKYLVSAAYPDAVFQYVKSEEFMLNSIINRDFGKIRSDYDDDTAFERELSSKTIYMLSRIRTHGSNSTVYVITVPTNVPGGMIALKVTGALAMLFFCVYWVLVALWLYRDAAKCRLSPLYWGLIGLFTNIIGLIVYKIYKHSGAICSSCGAAQAADYLYCSFCGSQLGTRCEGCGAKVGVKDCFCHQCGHQIK
;
A
#
# COMPACT_ATOMS: atom_id res chain seq x y z
N MET A 1 35.21 -62.57 14.94
CA MET A 1 34.95 -61.63 13.83
C MET A 1 33.79 -60.68 14.10
N ARG A 2 32.63 -61.10 14.63
CA ARG A 2 31.52 -60.19 14.98
C ARG A 2 31.86 -59.17 16.08
N SER A 3 32.58 -59.56 17.15
CA SER A 3 32.93 -58.63 18.23
C SER A 3 33.78 -57.44 17.75
N ASN A 4 34.76 -57.69 16.88
CA ASN A 4 35.61 -56.63 16.33
C ASN A 4 34.82 -55.69 15.41
N ALA A 5 33.79 -56.19 14.71
CA ALA A 5 32.91 -55.36 13.88
C ALA A 5 32.01 -54.48 14.76
N ASP A 6 31.41 -55.02 15.83
CA ASP A 6 30.57 -54.27 16.75
C ASP A 6 31.38 -53.20 17.52
N GLU A 7 32.64 -53.50 17.84
CA GLU A 7 33.57 -52.59 18.49
C GLU A 7 34.03 -51.46 17.55
N LEU A 8 34.30 -51.77 16.27
CA LEU A 8 34.53 -50.77 15.22
C LEU A 8 33.32 -49.88 14.98
N ILE A 9 32.11 -50.45 14.95
CA ILE A 9 30.87 -49.70 14.78
C ILE A 9 30.67 -48.73 15.97
N ARG A 10 30.86 -49.19 17.21
CA ARG A 10 30.79 -48.31 18.40
C ARG A 10 31.83 -47.20 18.40
N ALA A 11 33.04 -47.49 17.93
CA ALA A 11 34.11 -46.50 17.82
C ALA A 11 33.82 -45.43 16.74
N LEU A 12 33.14 -45.82 15.66
CA LEU A 12 32.85 -44.94 14.51
C LEU A 12 31.54 -44.16 14.63
N THR A 13 30.55 -44.66 15.39
CA THR A 13 29.24 -44.01 15.58
C THR A 13 29.34 -42.55 16.07
N PRO A 14 30.13 -42.21 17.11
CA PRO A 14 30.20 -40.82 17.58
C PRO A 14 30.84 -39.87 16.56
N ALA A 15 31.82 -40.36 15.77
CA ALA A 15 32.43 -39.56 14.70
C ALA A 15 31.45 -39.30 13.54
N ILE A 16 30.59 -40.29 13.22
CA ILE A 16 29.54 -40.17 12.22
C ILE A 16 28.46 -39.19 12.69
N GLU A 17 28.00 -39.29 13.94
CA GLU A 17 27.01 -38.35 14.50
C GLU A 17 27.53 -36.91 14.57
N GLN A 18 28.79 -36.73 14.98
CA GLN A 18 29.44 -35.42 14.98
C GLN A 18 29.49 -34.82 13.57
N LYS A 19 29.94 -35.60 12.56
CA LYS A 19 29.98 -35.16 11.17
C LYS A 19 28.60 -34.90 10.60
N CYS A 20 27.60 -35.69 10.96
CA CYS A 20 26.21 -35.51 10.51
C CYS A 20 25.61 -34.22 11.09
N GLY A 21 25.91 -33.91 12.36
CA GLY A 21 25.54 -32.64 13.00
C GLY A 21 26.22 -31.42 12.37
N GLU A 22 27.51 -31.49 12.08
CA GLU A 22 28.24 -30.46 11.32
C GLU A 22 27.62 -30.23 9.94
N LEU A 23 27.32 -31.32 9.22
CA LEU A 23 26.68 -31.27 7.90
C LEU A 23 25.27 -30.69 7.98
N GLN A 24 24.47 -31.04 8.99
CA GLN A 24 23.13 -30.47 9.19
C GLN A 24 23.18 -28.98 9.49
N ARG A 25 24.09 -28.51 10.35
CA ARG A 25 24.27 -27.07 10.63
C ARG A 25 24.70 -26.32 9.37
N ALA A 26 25.71 -26.82 8.66
CA ALA A 26 26.18 -26.23 7.41
C ALA A 26 25.12 -26.25 6.29
N ARG A 27 24.21 -27.23 6.28
CA ARG A 27 23.08 -27.31 5.34
C ARG A 27 21.99 -26.32 5.73
N LYS A 28 21.72 -26.12 7.03
CA LYS A 28 20.77 -25.13 7.54
C LYS A 28 21.24 -23.70 7.28
N GLU A 29 22.53 -23.40 7.50
CA GLU A 29 23.13 -22.10 7.17
C GLU A 29 23.11 -21.84 5.66
N ARG A 30 23.46 -22.82 4.83
CA ARG A 30 23.35 -22.70 3.37
C ARG A 30 21.91 -22.54 2.90
N LEU A 31 20.94 -23.19 3.54
CA LEU A 31 19.53 -23.02 3.22
C LEU A 31 19.04 -21.63 3.61
N GLN A 32 19.40 -21.13 4.79
CA GLN A 32 19.06 -19.77 5.23
C GLN A 32 19.72 -18.70 4.35
N SER A 33 20.97 -18.90 3.95
CA SER A 33 21.67 -18.03 3.00
C SER A 33 21.01 -18.03 1.62
N ARG A 34 20.64 -19.20 1.09
CA ARG A 34 19.90 -19.30 -0.18
C ARG A 34 18.52 -18.68 -0.12
N LEU A 35 17.79 -18.88 0.99
CA LEU A 35 16.50 -18.25 1.22
C LEU A 35 16.63 -16.73 1.28
N PHE A 36 17.66 -16.22 1.95
CA PHE A 36 17.99 -14.80 2.00
C PHE A 36 18.28 -14.24 0.61
N VAL A 37 19.13 -14.91 -0.18
CA VAL A 37 19.43 -14.49 -1.56
C VAL A 37 18.20 -14.53 -2.45
N LEU A 38 17.34 -15.55 -2.34
CA LEU A 38 16.08 -15.64 -3.08
C LEU A 38 15.09 -14.52 -2.67
N LEU A 39 15.02 -14.19 -1.39
CA LEU A 39 14.21 -13.08 -0.88
C LEU A 39 14.73 -11.74 -1.42
N CYS A 40 16.04 -11.50 -1.37
CA CYS A 40 16.65 -10.31 -1.97
C CYS A 40 16.40 -10.24 -3.47
N ALA A 41 16.53 -11.37 -4.18
CA ALA A 41 16.23 -11.45 -5.61
C ALA A 41 14.75 -11.12 -5.87
N MET A 42 13.81 -11.70 -5.11
CA MET A 42 12.38 -11.39 -5.21
C MET A 42 12.07 -9.91 -4.97
N VAL A 43 12.71 -9.28 -3.97
CA VAL A 43 12.54 -7.85 -3.70
C VAL A 43 13.03 -6.97 -4.86
N VAL A 44 13.95 -7.45 -5.70
CA VAL A 44 14.40 -6.75 -6.92
C VAL A 44 13.57 -7.13 -8.15
N PHE A 45 13.21 -8.41 -8.28
CA PHE A 45 12.51 -8.95 -9.45
C PHE A 45 11.03 -8.61 -9.46
N VAL A 46 10.36 -8.60 -8.31
CA VAL A 46 8.93 -8.27 -8.21
C VAL A 46 8.67 -6.83 -8.67
N PRO A 47 9.43 -5.82 -8.22
CA PRO A 47 9.33 -4.48 -8.80
C PRO A 47 9.63 -4.44 -10.30
N ALA A 48 10.64 -5.17 -10.78
CA ALA A 48 10.96 -5.21 -12.21
C ALA A 48 9.81 -5.80 -13.05
N LEU A 49 9.18 -6.89 -12.58
CA LEU A 49 8.01 -7.49 -13.22
C LEU A 49 6.80 -6.55 -13.22
N LEU A 50 6.62 -5.77 -12.15
CA LEU A 50 5.57 -4.75 -12.07
C LEU A 50 5.77 -3.62 -13.10
N VAL A 51 7.01 -3.25 -13.44
CA VAL A 51 7.30 -2.33 -14.56
C VAL A 51 6.92 -2.97 -15.90
N PHE A 52 7.29 -4.24 -16.12
CA PHE A 52 6.92 -4.95 -17.35
C PHE A 52 5.39 -5.12 -17.49
N ALA A 53 4.66 -5.14 -16.37
CA ALA A 53 3.19 -5.16 -16.33
C ALA A 53 2.53 -3.78 -16.59
N GLY A 54 3.31 -2.75 -16.95
CA GLY A 54 2.78 -1.45 -17.38
C GLY A 54 2.53 -0.45 -16.24
N ILE A 55 3.01 -0.72 -15.02
CA ILE A 55 2.96 0.26 -13.92
C ILE A 55 3.99 1.37 -14.22
N SER A 56 3.54 2.63 -14.18
CA SER A 56 4.36 3.80 -14.51
C SER A 56 5.73 3.78 -13.81
N LEU A 57 6.81 4.07 -14.55
CA LEU A 57 8.19 4.17 -14.04
C LEU A 57 8.29 5.08 -12.78
N THR A 58 7.41 6.07 -12.67
CA THR A 58 7.30 6.96 -11.51
C THR A 58 6.87 6.23 -10.22
N MET A 59 6.00 5.23 -10.31
CA MET A 59 5.61 4.36 -9.18
C MET A 59 6.74 3.43 -8.73
N LEU A 60 7.73 3.14 -9.58
CA LEU A 60 8.90 2.35 -9.22
C LEU A 60 10.04 3.20 -8.62
N LEU A 61 10.24 4.40 -9.17
CA LEU A 61 11.25 5.33 -8.70
C LEU A 61 10.93 5.91 -7.32
N ALA A 62 9.64 6.08 -6.99
CA ALA A 62 9.24 6.64 -5.69
C ALA A 62 9.64 5.75 -4.49
N PRO A 63 9.39 4.42 -4.48
CA PRO A 63 9.92 3.52 -3.45
C PRO A 63 11.45 3.50 -3.40
N LEU A 64 12.13 3.46 -4.55
CA LEU A 64 13.60 3.45 -4.60
C LEU A 64 14.20 4.76 -4.06
N GLY A 65 13.60 5.89 -4.41
CA GLY A 65 13.95 7.20 -3.90
C GLY A 65 13.68 7.32 -2.40
N PHE A 66 12.55 6.82 -1.91
CA PHE A 66 12.25 6.76 -0.49
C PHE A 66 13.25 5.89 0.28
N MET A 67 13.62 4.73 -0.27
CA MET A 67 14.60 3.83 0.34
C MET A 67 15.99 4.47 0.40
N SER A 68 16.43 5.09 -0.70
CA SER A 68 17.67 5.87 -0.76
C SER A 68 17.68 7.01 0.26
N LEU A 69 16.61 7.82 0.29
CA LEU A 69 16.46 8.94 1.22
C LEU A 69 16.41 8.46 2.67
N SER A 70 15.72 7.36 2.95
CA SER A 70 15.66 6.76 4.29
C SER A 70 17.03 6.30 4.75
N VAL A 71 17.80 5.65 3.87
CA VAL A 71 19.18 5.29 4.16
C VAL A 71 20.01 6.55 4.41
N LEU A 72 19.89 7.60 3.59
CA LEU A 72 20.61 8.87 3.76
C LEU A 72 20.26 9.59 5.06
N LEU A 73 18.98 9.64 5.45
CA LEU A 73 18.51 10.28 6.69
C LEU A 73 18.92 9.49 7.92
N LEU A 74 18.93 8.16 7.82
CA LEU A 74 19.42 7.29 8.88
C LEU A 74 20.95 7.22 8.87
N LEU A 75 21.62 7.61 7.78
CA LEU A 75 23.06 7.47 7.62
C LEU A 75 23.85 8.19 8.71
N PRO A 76 23.54 9.44 9.13
CA PRO A 76 24.18 10.06 10.28
C PRO A 76 23.96 9.27 11.57
N VAL A 77 22.76 8.74 11.79
CA VAL A 77 22.47 7.89 12.97
C VAL A 77 23.25 6.56 12.90
N LEU A 78 23.50 6.05 11.69
CA LEU A 78 24.20 4.80 11.43
C LEU A 78 25.74 4.97 11.32
N LEU A 79 26.26 6.16 10.95
CA LEU A 79 27.67 6.43 10.62
C LEU A 79 28.35 7.51 11.49
N SER A 80 27.63 8.30 12.31
CA SER A 80 28.21 9.37 13.13
C SER A 80 28.97 8.80 14.35
N GLY A 81 30.05 8.09 14.07
CA GLY A 81 30.92 7.43 15.05
C GLY A 81 32.12 6.72 14.44
N ARG A 82 32.63 7.17 13.28
CA ARG A 82 33.84 6.58 12.67
C ARG A 82 35.10 7.06 13.42
N THR A 83 35.41 6.43 14.53
CA THR A 83 36.81 6.28 15.01
C THR A 83 37.10 4.80 15.20
N GLU A 84 38.10 4.35 14.46
CA GLU A 84 38.54 2.97 14.29
C GLU A 84 39.10 2.38 15.59
N LYS A 85 38.26 1.74 16.42
CA LYS A 85 38.69 0.74 17.42
C LYS A 85 37.66 -0.37 17.55
N GLN A 86 38.09 -1.57 17.10
CA GLN A 86 37.57 -2.91 17.38
C GLN A 86 36.22 -3.00 18.12
N GLY A 87 35.14 -3.26 17.36
CA GLY A 87 33.98 -4.08 17.76
C GLY A 87 33.01 -3.61 18.85
N GLY A 88 33.38 -2.65 19.71
CA GLY A 88 32.59 -2.32 20.90
C GLY A 88 31.79 -0.99 20.86
N ILE A 89 32.29 0.02 20.16
CA ILE A 89 31.84 1.42 20.34
C ILE A 89 30.66 1.80 19.40
N MET A 90 30.47 1.04 18.31
CA MET A 90 29.54 1.36 17.21
C MET A 90 28.05 1.37 17.61
N TYR A 91 27.65 0.60 18.62
CA TYR A 91 26.25 0.50 19.03
C TYR A 91 25.85 1.55 20.06
N GLU A 92 26.81 2.02 20.85
CA GLU A 92 26.53 2.66 22.12
C GLU A 92 25.83 4.02 21.97
N GLN A 93 26.16 4.80 20.93
CA GLN A 93 25.58 6.13 20.73
C GLN A 93 24.16 6.10 20.12
N ALA A 94 23.95 5.30 19.07
CA ALA A 94 22.61 5.07 18.52
C ALA A 94 21.69 4.36 19.53
N GLU A 95 22.23 3.41 20.29
CA GLU A 95 21.55 2.75 21.41
C GLU A 95 21.25 3.74 22.54
N ASN A 96 22.13 4.68 22.86
CA ASN A 96 21.87 5.74 23.85
C ASN A 96 20.75 6.69 23.42
N MET A 97 20.61 6.98 22.12
CA MET A 97 19.49 7.77 21.61
C MET A 97 18.18 6.96 21.61
N LEU A 98 18.21 5.74 21.08
CA LEU A 98 17.05 4.85 20.95
C LEU A 98 16.57 4.27 22.29
N SER A 99 17.45 4.13 23.28
CA SER A 99 17.11 3.62 24.61
C SER A 99 16.19 4.57 25.37
N LYS A 100 16.32 5.89 25.15
CA LYS A 100 15.45 6.93 25.71
C LYS A 100 14.03 6.87 25.17
N TRP A 101 13.83 6.28 24.00
CA TRP A 101 12.51 6.19 23.39
C TRP A 101 11.66 5.13 24.09
N ASN A 102 10.35 5.33 24.13
CA ASN A 102 9.41 4.28 24.52
C ASN A 102 8.58 3.89 23.30
N PHE A 103 9.04 2.90 22.53
CA PHE A 103 8.42 2.51 21.27
C PHE A 103 6.95 2.11 21.42
N GLN A 104 6.55 1.53 22.54
CA GLN A 104 5.15 1.20 22.78
C GLN A 104 4.29 2.47 22.83
N LYS A 105 4.74 3.50 23.56
CA LYS A 105 4.05 4.80 23.60
C LYS A 105 4.07 5.49 22.24
N ILE A 106 5.19 5.45 21.52
CA ILE A 106 5.32 6.05 20.19
C ILE A 106 4.33 5.40 19.20
N VAL A 107 4.22 4.07 19.21
CA VAL A 107 3.27 3.35 18.34
C VAL A 107 1.82 3.71 18.68
N ILE A 108 1.46 3.80 19.96
CA ILE A 108 0.10 4.20 20.37
C ILE A 108 -0.21 5.62 19.86
N TRP A 109 0.68 6.58 20.09
CA TRP A 109 0.49 7.95 19.63
C TRP A 109 0.45 8.04 18.10
N TYR A 110 1.31 7.30 17.40
CA TYR A 110 1.30 7.20 15.95
C TYR A 110 -0.07 6.73 15.43
N LEU A 111 -0.63 5.66 16.02
CA LEU A 111 -1.93 5.13 15.61
C LEU A 111 -3.07 6.13 15.87
N ILE A 112 -3.07 6.79 17.03
CA ILE A 112 -4.06 7.82 17.36
C ILE A 112 -4.00 8.97 16.35
N LEU A 113 -2.79 9.50 16.09
CA LEU A 113 -2.61 10.61 15.16
C LEU A 113 -2.98 10.21 13.72
N ALA A 114 -2.64 9.00 13.29
CA ALA A 114 -2.98 8.48 11.97
C ALA A 114 -4.51 8.36 11.79
N VAL A 115 -5.22 7.87 12.81
CA VAL A 115 -6.69 7.76 12.77
C VAL A 115 -7.34 9.15 12.74
N ILE A 116 -6.91 10.06 13.61
CA ILE A 116 -7.43 11.44 13.64
C ILE A 116 -7.19 12.13 12.28
N ALA A 117 -5.98 12.02 11.74
CA ALA A 117 -5.64 12.56 10.43
C ALA A 117 -6.50 11.96 9.32
N GLY A 118 -6.68 10.63 9.31
CA GLY A 118 -7.49 9.93 8.33
C GLY A 118 -8.96 10.34 8.35
N VAL A 119 -9.56 10.42 9.54
CA VAL A 119 -10.95 10.89 9.71
C VAL A 119 -11.10 12.35 9.30
N THR A 120 -10.16 13.21 9.69
CA THR A 120 -10.20 14.64 9.36
C THR A 120 -10.07 14.85 7.86
N CYS A 121 -9.10 14.21 7.20
CA CYS A 121 -8.93 14.28 5.74
C CYS A 121 -10.15 13.70 5.00
N GLY A 122 -10.65 12.55 5.43
CA GLY A 122 -11.85 11.93 4.86
C GLY A 122 -13.08 12.82 4.98
N GLY A 123 -13.27 13.47 6.13
CA GLY A 123 -14.34 14.43 6.36
C GLY A 123 -14.22 15.68 5.47
N ILE A 124 -13.02 16.25 5.34
CA ILE A 124 -12.78 17.42 4.47
C ILE A 124 -13.05 17.07 3.01
N VAL A 125 -12.49 15.96 2.52
CA VAL A 125 -12.71 15.52 1.13
C VAL A 125 -14.18 15.21 0.90
N GLY A 126 -14.84 14.47 1.80
CA GLY A 126 -16.27 14.17 1.70
C GLY A 126 -17.16 15.42 1.69
N TYR A 127 -16.81 16.44 2.49
CA TYR A 127 -17.53 17.71 2.50
C TYR A 127 -17.34 18.50 1.20
N LEU A 128 -16.09 18.64 0.72
CA LEU A 128 -15.79 19.37 -0.53
C LEU A 128 -16.45 18.73 -1.75
N TYR A 129 -16.49 17.39 -1.79
CA TYR A 129 -17.08 16.64 -2.90
C TYR A 129 -18.55 16.25 -2.67
N ARG A 130 -19.22 16.83 -1.66
CA ARG A 130 -20.59 16.44 -1.28
C ARG A 130 -21.58 16.47 -2.44
N GLU A 131 -21.60 17.56 -3.21
CA GLU A 131 -22.51 17.69 -4.36
C GLU A 131 -22.19 16.67 -5.46
N ARG A 132 -20.91 16.34 -5.66
CA ARG A 132 -20.50 15.32 -6.64
C ARG A 132 -20.93 13.93 -6.22
N LEU A 133 -20.82 13.63 -4.92
CA LEU A 133 -21.27 12.36 -4.35
C LEU A 133 -22.79 12.24 -4.39
N ASP A 134 -23.53 13.31 -4.10
CA ASP A 134 -24.99 13.32 -4.20
C ASP A 134 -25.45 13.18 -5.65
N PHE A 135 -24.83 13.91 -6.58
CA PHE A 135 -25.10 13.77 -8.02
C PHE A 135 -24.83 12.34 -8.51
N ALA A 136 -23.68 11.76 -8.15
CA ALA A 136 -23.33 10.39 -8.47
C ALA A 136 -24.38 9.39 -7.97
N TRP A 137 -24.85 9.56 -6.73
CA TRP A 137 -25.89 8.74 -6.15
C TRP A 137 -27.23 8.88 -6.90
N GLN A 138 -27.70 10.10 -7.13
CA GLN A 138 -28.97 10.32 -7.86
C GLN A 138 -28.88 9.85 -9.31
N TYR A 139 -27.73 10.04 -9.97
CA TYR A 139 -27.49 9.57 -11.33
C TYR A 139 -27.59 8.04 -11.43
N SER A 140 -27.02 7.29 -10.48
CA SER A 140 -27.18 5.82 -10.44
C SER A 140 -28.64 5.41 -10.27
N HIS A 141 -29.40 6.12 -9.44
CA HIS A 141 -30.83 5.86 -9.24
C HIS A 141 -31.66 6.17 -10.50
N LEU A 142 -31.30 7.24 -11.22
CA LEU A 142 -31.90 7.58 -12.51
C LEU A 142 -31.66 6.49 -13.56
N GLU A 143 -30.45 5.93 -13.61
CA GLU A 143 -30.09 4.86 -14.55
C GLU A 143 -30.86 3.55 -14.27
N GLU A 144 -31.15 3.26 -13.01
CA GLU A 144 -31.92 2.09 -12.59
C GLU A 144 -33.44 2.25 -12.77
N THR A 145 -33.94 3.48 -12.88
CA THR A 145 -35.37 3.78 -12.95
C THR A 145 -35.94 3.45 -14.33
N LYS A 146 -36.90 2.50 -14.37
CA LYS A 146 -37.53 2.04 -15.62
C LYS A 146 -38.94 2.58 -15.86
N ASP A 147 -39.59 3.03 -14.80
CA ASP A 147 -40.97 3.52 -14.85
C ASP A 147 -41.03 4.96 -15.37
N ALA A 148 -41.93 5.24 -16.32
CA ALA A 148 -41.98 6.52 -17.02
C ALA A 148 -42.44 7.70 -16.13
N ASP A 149 -43.29 7.43 -15.13
CA ASP A 149 -43.78 8.46 -14.21
C ASP A 149 -42.74 8.73 -13.10
N ALA A 150 -42.06 7.68 -12.61
CA ALA A 150 -40.94 7.80 -11.68
C ALA A 150 -39.69 8.44 -12.31
N LEU A 151 -39.51 8.32 -13.64
CA LEU A 151 -38.35 8.85 -14.37
C LEU A 151 -38.25 10.37 -14.26
N LYS A 152 -39.38 11.09 -14.30
CA LYS A 152 -39.42 12.56 -14.14
C LYS A 152 -38.95 12.97 -12.75
N ALA A 153 -39.46 12.30 -11.71
CA ALA A 153 -39.05 12.57 -10.34
C ALA A 153 -37.56 12.25 -10.09
N ALA A 154 -37.03 11.20 -10.72
CA ALA A 154 -35.60 10.89 -10.66
C ALA A 154 -34.75 11.93 -11.41
N ALA A 155 -35.25 12.43 -12.55
CA ALA A 155 -34.61 13.50 -13.31
C ALA A 155 -34.55 14.82 -12.50
N ASP A 156 -35.64 15.21 -11.84
CA ASP A 156 -35.68 16.37 -10.93
C ASP A 156 -34.64 16.26 -9.80
N LYS A 157 -34.58 15.10 -9.13
CA LYS A 157 -33.60 14.86 -8.07
C LYS A 157 -32.17 14.93 -8.58
N THR A 158 -31.90 14.32 -9.74
CA THR A 158 -30.56 14.34 -10.36
C THR A 158 -30.16 15.76 -10.76
N ALA A 159 -31.09 16.54 -11.29
CA ALA A 159 -30.86 17.93 -11.64
C ALA A 159 -30.59 18.82 -10.41
N ALA A 160 -31.29 18.58 -9.30
CA ALA A 160 -31.11 19.32 -8.06
C ALA A 160 -29.84 18.94 -7.27
N ALA A 161 -29.26 17.77 -7.52
CA ALA A 161 -28.15 17.21 -6.74
C ALA A 161 -26.82 17.97 -6.88
N SER A 162 -26.63 18.73 -7.97
CA SER A 162 -25.44 19.56 -8.17
C SER A 162 -25.76 20.83 -8.95
N GLY A 163 -25.10 21.93 -8.56
CA GLY A 163 -25.15 23.19 -9.29
C GLY A 163 -24.62 23.10 -10.72
N ASP A 164 -23.84 22.08 -11.03
CA ASP A 164 -23.18 21.92 -12.32
C ASP A 164 -24.05 21.21 -13.37
N VAL A 165 -25.20 20.68 -12.96
CA VAL A 165 -26.19 20.13 -13.89
C VAL A 165 -26.89 21.28 -14.59
N VAL A 166 -26.75 21.36 -15.91
CA VAL A 166 -27.45 22.34 -16.74
C VAL A 166 -28.89 21.90 -16.93
N ASP A 167 -29.08 20.62 -17.27
CA ASP A 167 -30.41 20.04 -17.42
C ASP A 167 -30.38 18.52 -17.41
N VAL A 168 -31.54 17.93 -17.11
CA VAL A 168 -31.85 16.53 -17.36
C VAL A 168 -33.06 16.49 -18.29
N LEU A 169 -32.83 16.06 -19.52
CA LEU A 169 -33.84 16.04 -20.58
C LEU A 169 -34.32 14.61 -20.83
N ILE A 170 -35.62 14.43 -21.05
CA ILE A 170 -36.19 13.17 -21.51
C ILE A 170 -36.69 13.39 -22.94
N LEU A 171 -36.11 12.64 -23.87
CA LEU A 171 -36.43 12.71 -25.28
C LEU A 171 -37.27 11.50 -25.70
N ASP A 172 -38.15 11.68 -26.66
CA ASP A 172 -38.85 10.58 -27.32
C ASP A 172 -37.99 9.91 -28.41
N GLY A 173 -38.60 8.95 -29.13
CA GLY A 173 -37.93 8.23 -30.21
C GLY A 173 -37.53 9.10 -31.41
N ASP A 174 -38.17 10.26 -31.55
CA ASP A 174 -37.95 11.23 -32.62
C ASP A 174 -36.99 12.37 -32.16
N GLN A 175 -36.33 12.20 -31.01
CA GLN A 175 -35.41 13.17 -30.39
C GLN A 175 -36.07 14.51 -30.04
N GLN A 176 -37.39 14.52 -29.84
CA GLN A 176 -38.09 15.68 -29.30
C GLN A 176 -38.00 15.68 -27.78
N VAL A 177 -37.70 16.84 -27.20
CA VAL A 177 -37.67 17.00 -25.75
C VAL A 177 -39.09 16.97 -25.21
N THR A 178 -39.42 15.90 -24.48
CA THR A 178 -40.73 15.70 -23.85
C THR A 178 -40.78 16.24 -22.42
N TYR A 179 -39.62 16.38 -21.77
CA TYR A 179 -39.50 16.88 -20.41
C TYR A 179 -38.10 17.44 -20.15
N SER A 180 -38.04 18.50 -19.34
CA SER A 180 -36.82 19.15 -18.88
C SER A 180 -36.95 19.45 -17.38
N ALA A 181 -35.95 19.05 -16.60
CA ALA A 181 -35.95 19.26 -15.15
C ALA A 181 -35.60 20.71 -14.76
N LYS A 182 -34.74 21.39 -15.53
CA LYS A 182 -34.29 22.77 -15.24
C LYS A 182 -34.84 23.84 -16.19
N ASN A 183 -35.60 23.44 -17.21
CA ASN A 183 -36.06 24.33 -18.29
C ASN A 183 -34.91 25.13 -18.90
N SER A 184 -33.80 24.45 -19.23
CA SER A 184 -32.63 25.10 -19.81
C SER A 184 -32.89 25.58 -21.24
N ALA A 185 -31.92 26.29 -21.83
CA ALA A 185 -31.98 26.70 -23.23
C ALA A 185 -32.15 25.51 -24.21
N PHE A 186 -31.76 24.30 -23.81
CA PHE A 186 -31.88 23.08 -24.61
C PHE A 186 -33.26 22.42 -24.53
N ALA A 187 -34.18 22.96 -23.71
CA ALA A 187 -35.53 22.43 -23.57
C ALA A 187 -36.44 22.79 -24.75
N ALA A 188 -36.05 23.76 -25.59
CA ALA A 188 -36.84 24.22 -26.72
C ALA A 188 -36.60 23.37 -27.97
N GLY A 189 -37.58 22.54 -28.33
CA GLY A 189 -37.61 21.81 -29.61
C GLY A 189 -36.74 20.54 -29.64
N PRO A 190 -36.47 19.98 -30.84
CA PRO A 190 -35.67 18.77 -30.98
C PRO A 190 -34.20 19.03 -30.68
N LEU A 191 -33.57 18.13 -29.92
CA LEU A 191 -32.13 18.16 -29.69
C LEU A 191 -31.44 17.12 -30.57
N GLU A 192 -31.30 17.46 -31.85
CA GLU A 192 -30.54 16.64 -32.81
C GLU A 192 -29.04 16.88 -32.63
N LEU A 193 -28.32 15.80 -32.32
CA LEU A 193 -26.88 15.81 -32.06
C LEU A 193 -26.14 15.03 -33.16
N THR A 194 -25.28 15.74 -33.88
CA THR A 194 -24.45 15.18 -34.96
C THR A 194 -23.00 15.11 -34.51
N LYS A 195 -22.27 14.08 -34.95
CA LYS A 195 -20.87 13.88 -34.61
C LYS A 195 -20.00 14.84 -35.41
N VAL A 196 -18.95 15.37 -34.79
CA VAL A 196 -17.98 16.21 -35.48
C VAL A 196 -16.64 15.50 -35.63
N GLY A 197 -16.14 15.46 -36.85
CA GLY A 197 -14.86 14.83 -37.20
C GLY A 197 -14.89 13.29 -37.18
N ASN A 198 -13.71 12.69 -37.29
CA ASN A 198 -13.53 11.23 -37.24
C ASN A 198 -13.58 10.66 -35.80
N GLU A 199 -13.48 11.52 -34.79
CA GLU A 199 -13.49 11.11 -33.39
C GLU A 199 -14.91 11.08 -32.82
N LYS A 200 -15.28 9.98 -32.15
CA LYS A 200 -16.63 9.74 -31.63
C LYS A 200 -16.99 10.56 -30.38
N LYS A 201 -16.17 11.54 -29.99
CA LYS A 201 -16.19 12.15 -28.65
C LYS A 201 -17.02 13.43 -28.57
N TYR A 202 -17.09 14.22 -29.65
CA TYR A 202 -17.79 15.52 -29.65
C TYR A 202 -19.03 15.48 -30.55
N LEU A 203 -20.09 16.11 -30.06
CA LEU A 203 -21.41 16.21 -30.67
C LEU A 203 -21.82 17.69 -30.75
N VAL A 204 -22.46 18.09 -31.84
CA VAL A 204 -22.96 19.46 -32.04
C VAL A 204 -24.42 19.43 -32.51
N SER A 205 -25.14 20.52 -32.23
CA SER A 205 -26.49 20.73 -32.71
C SER A 205 -26.55 21.96 -33.61
N ALA A 206 -27.27 21.87 -34.72
CA ALA A 206 -27.50 23.01 -35.61
C ALA A 206 -28.34 24.11 -34.92
N ALA A 207 -29.21 23.72 -33.97
CA ALA A 207 -30.01 24.65 -33.18
C ALA A 207 -29.18 25.44 -32.15
N TYR A 208 -28.02 24.91 -31.75
CA TYR A 208 -27.17 25.48 -30.70
C TYR A 208 -25.71 25.56 -31.18
N PRO A 209 -25.38 26.47 -32.11
CA PRO A 209 -24.07 26.52 -32.77
C PRO A 209 -22.89 26.84 -31.81
N ASP A 210 -23.18 27.46 -30.67
CA ASP A 210 -22.21 27.86 -29.64
C ASP A 210 -21.98 26.78 -28.56
N ALA A 211 -22.74 25.68 -28.60
CA ALA A 211 -22.65 24.58 -27.65
C ALA A 211 -22.01 23.34 -28.29
N VAL A 212 -21.02 22.78 -27.60
CA VAL A 212 -20.39 21.50 -27.98
C VAL A 212 -20.61 20.50 -26.85
N PHE A 213 -21.14 19.33 -27.18
CA PHE A 213 -21.43 18.27 -26.22
C PHE A 213 -20.37 17.17 -26.33
N GLN A 214 -19.60 16.96 -25.26
CA GLN A 214 -18.68 15.84 -25.16
C GLN A 214 -19.44 14.62 -24.64
N TYR A 215 -19.54 13.56 -25.46
CA TYR A 215 -20.12 12.30 -25.04
C TYR A 215 -19.18 11.61 -24.04
N VAL A 216 -19.70 11.28 -22.86
CA VAL A 216 -18.97 10.53 -21.84
C VAL A 216 -19.77 9.27 -21.50
N LYS A 217 -19.11 8.10 -21.52
CA LYS A 217 -19.73 6.84 -21.08
C LYS A 217 -20.07 6.91 -19.58
N SER A 218 -21.12 6.21 -19.14
CA SER A 218 -21.61 6.27 -17.75
C SER A 218 -20.53 6.00 -16.69
N GLU A 219 -19.68 4.99 -16.89
CA GLU A 219 -18.58 4.64 -15.98
C GLU A 219 -17.49 5.74 -15.89
N GLU A 220 -17.18 6.39 -17.01
CA GLU A 220 -16.21 7.49 -17.08
C GLU A 220 -16.82 8.82 -16.61
N PHE A 221 -18.12 9.01 -16.80
CA PHE A 221 -18.86 10.21 -16.41
C PHE A 221 -18.93 10.35 -14.89
N MET A 222 -19.12 9.23 -14.18
CA MET A 222 -19.08 9.15 -12.73
C MET A 222 -17.68 9.45 -12.16
N LEU A 223 -16.63 8.86 -12.74
CA LEU A 223 -15.26 9.13 -12.32
C LEU A 223 -14.82 10.57 -12.65
N ASN A 224 -15.19 11.10 -13.82
CA ASN A 224 -14.83 12.45 -14.26
C ASN A 224 -15.57 13.54 -13.49
N SER A 225 -16.84 13.31 -13.12
CA SER A 225 -17.60 14.23 -12.27
C SER A 225 -17.06 14.30 -10.84
N ILE A 226 -16.41 13.22 -10.35
CA ILE A 226 -15.84 13.16 -9.00
C ILE A 226 -14.37 13.59 -8.95
N ILE A 227 -13.53 13.21 -9.90
CA ILE A 227 -12.06 13.34 -9.75
C ILE A 227 -11.49 14.54 -10.52
N ASN A 228 -12.24 15.09 -11.47
CA ASN A 228 -11.86 16.15 -12.42
C ASN A 228 -10.34 16.40 -12.48
N ARG A 229 -9.63 15.50 -13.20
CA ARG A 229 -8.29 15.83 -13.67
C ARG A 229 -8.44 17.00 -14.61
N ASP A 230 -7.79 18.13 -14.29
CA ASP A 230 -7.61 19.29 -15.17
C ASP A 230 -7.74 18.88 -16.64
N PHE A 231 -8.88 19.19 -17.27
CA PHE A 231 -9.07 18.94 -18.70
C PHE A 231 -8.03 19.69 -19.54
N GLY A 232 -7.37 20.71 -18.97
CA GLY A 232 -6.17 21.33 -19.54
C GLY A 232 -5.02 20.34 -19.80
N LYS A 233 -4.93 19.22 -19.06
CA LYS A 233 -3.95 18.14 -19.31
C LYS A 233 -4.46 17.03 -20.22
N ILE A 234 -5.77 16.86 -20.37
CA ILE A 234 -6.31 16.04 -21.47
C ILE A 234 -5.97 16.71 -22.82
N ARG A 235 -5.84 18.04 -22.83
CA ARG A 235 -5.35 18.82 -23.98
C ARG A 235 -3.86 18.67 -24.28
N SER A 236 -3.06 18.05 -23.40
CA SER A 236 -1.60 17.92 -23.59
C SER A 236 -1.10 16.49 -23.78
N ASP A 237 -1.93 15.46 -23.54
CA ASP A 237 -1.54 14.06 -23.79
C ASP A 237 -1.99 13.56 -25.18
N TYR A 238 -2.75 14.37 -25.92
CA TYR A 238 -3.18 14.10 -27.30
C TYR A 238 -2.90 15.33 -28.15
N ASP A 239 -1.62 15.57 -28.39
CA ASP A 239 -1.10 16.58 -29.32
C ASP A 239 -1.26 16.05 -30.77
N ASP A 240 -2.50 15.79 -31.18
CA ASP A 240 -2.86 15.62 -32.59
C ASP A 240 -3.67 16.86 -33.03
N ASP A 241 -2.96 17.74 -33.73
CA ASP A 241 -3.39 19.00 -34.33
C ASP A 241 -4.63 18.84 -35.24
N THR A 242 -5.84 18.80 -34.68
CA THR A 242 -7.07 18.95 -35.48
C THR A 242 -7.55 20.40 -35.47
N ALA A 243 -7.90 20.92 -36.65
CA ALA A 243 -8.43 22.28 -36.83
C ALA A 243 -9.68 22.57 -35.95
N PHE A 244 -10.40 21.51 -35.57
CA PHE A 244 -11.58 21.55 -34.71
C PHE A 244 -11.29 21.96 -33.27
N GLU A 245 -10.15 21.55 -32.68
CA GLU A 245 -9.74 21.94 -31.32
C GLU A 245 -9.47 23.45 -31.19
N ARG A 246 -9.01 24.11 -32.26
CA ARG A 246 -8.81 25.57 -32.28
C ARG A 246 -10.14 26.34 -32.28
N GLU A 247 -11.13 25.83 -33.00
CA GLU A 247 -12.50 26.38 -33.07
C GLU A 247 -13.30 26.11 -31.79
N LEU A 248 -12.97 25.06 -31.03
CA LEU A 248 -13.57 24.78 -29.72
C LEU A 248 -13.25 25.83 -28.65
N SER A 249 -12.15 26.57 -28.79
CA SER A 249 -11.72 27.54 -27.78
C SER A 249 -12.70 28.71 -27.57
N SER A 250 -13.56 28.98 -28.56
CA SER A 250 -14.59 30.01 -28.50
C SER A 250 -15.98 29.48 -28.13
N LYS A 251 -16.15 28.16 -28.00
CA LYS A 251 -17.45 27.51 -27.75
C LYS A 251 -17.56 26.97 -26.33
N THR A 252 -18.79 26.88 -25.82
CA THR A 252 -19.04 26.32 -24.49
C THR A 252 -19.13 24.80 -24.57
N ILE A 253 -18.29 24.11 -23.80
CA ILE A 253 -18.25 22.64 -23.74
C ILE A 253 -19.13 22.15 -22.60
N TYR A 254 -20.09 21.29 -22.94
CA TYR A 254 -20.93 20.56 -22.00
C TYR A 254 -20.56 19.08 -22.02
N MET A 255 -20.64 18.42 -20.87
CA MET A 255 -20.61 16.96 -20.82
C MET A 255 -22.02 16.43 -20.98
N LEU A 256 -22.14 15.40 -21.82
CA LEU A 256 -23.41 14.75 -22.11
C LEU A 256 -23.29 13.26 -21.78
N SER A 257 -24.10 12.81 -20.84
CA SER A 257 -24.37 11.38 -20.66
C SER A 257 -25.72 11.02 -21.26
N ARG A 258 -25.78 9.83 -21.87
CA ARG A 258 -27.00 9.27 -22.48
C ARG A 258 -27.36 7.96 -21.79
N ILE A 259 -28.55 7.93 -21.20
CA ILE A 259 -29.15 6.73 -20.63
C ILE A 259 -30.29 6.30 -21.56
N ARG A 260 -30.30 5.03 -21.98
CA ARG A 260 -31.41 4.44 -22.75
C ARG A 260 -32.32 3.67 -21.80
N THR A 261 -33.60 3.99 -21.79
CA THR A 261 -34.58 3.26 -20.98
C THR A 261 -34.94 1.95 -21.69
N HIS A 262 -34.75 0.82 -21.01
CA HIS A 262 -34.98 -0.50 -21.61
C HIS A 262 -36.49 -0.80 -21.66
N GLY A 263 -37.13 -0.64 -22.82
CA GLY A 263 -38.56 -0.95 -23.03
C GLY A 263 -39.43 0.23 -23.49
N SER A 264 -38.90 1.46 -23.50
CA SER A 264 -39.50 2.63 -24.15
C SER A 264 -38.50 3.20 -25.15
N ASN A 265 -38.98 3.83 -26.23
CA ASN A 265 -38.08 4.47 -27.21
C ASN A 265 -37.51 5.82 -26.69
N SER A 266 -37.58 6.05 -25.38
CA SER A 266 -37.18 7.30 -24.74
C SER A 266 -35.70 7.29 -24.40
N THR A 267 -35.07 8.46 -24.48
CA THR A 267 -33.66 8.65 -24.17
C THR A 267 -33.51 9.76 -23.14
N VAL A 268 -32.74 9.51 -22.08
CA VAL A 268 -32.46 10.53 -21.06
C VAL A 268 -31.08 11.12 -21.30
N TYR A 269 -31.02 12.44 -21.40
CA TYR A 269 -29.79 13.21 -21.52
C TYR A 269 -29.52 13.96 -20.23
N VAL A 270 -28.35 13.72 -19.65
CA VAL A 270 -27.85 14.48 -18.50
C VAL A 270 -26.75 15.41 -18.99
N ILE A 271 -27.00 16.71 -18.91
CA ILE A 271 -26.10 17.76 -19.42
C ILE A 271 -25.47 18.47 -18.22
N THR A 272 -24.14 18.51 -18.15
CA THR A 272 -23.40 19.15 -17.06
C THR A 272 -22.29 20.06 -17.57
N VAL A 273 -21.96 21.11 -16.83
CA VAL A 273 -20.77 21.94 -17.09
C VAL A 273 -19.55 21.32 -16.40
N PRO A 274 -18.38 21.23 -17.06
CA PRO A 274 -17.16 20.76 -16.42
C PRO A 274 -16.58 21.83 -15.50
N THR A 275 -17.05 21.90 -14.26
CA THR A 275 -16.48 22.78 -13.23
C THR A 275 -15.54 21.99 -12.32
N ASN A 276 -14.53 22.68 -11.77
CA ASN A 276 -13.65 22.11 -10.76
C ASN A 276 -14.27 22.29 -9.36
N VAL A 277 -14.03 21.34 -8.45
CA VAL A 277 -14.39 21.51 -7.05
C VAL A 277 -13.39 22.49 -6.42
N PRO A 278 -13.82 23.67 -5.92
CA PRO A 278 -12.92 24.63 -5.30
C PRO A 278 -12.15 23.98 -4.15
N GLY A 279 -10.82 23.98 -4.22
CA GLY A 279 -9.96 23.36 -3.22
C GLY A 279 -9.92 21.82 -3.21
N GLY A 280 -10.73 21.13 -4.03
CA GLY A 280 -10.81 19.66 -4.05
C GLY A 280 -9.48 19.00 -4.44
N MET A 281 -8.83 19.47 -5.51
CA MET A 281 -7.52 18.97 -5.94
C MET A 281 -6.44 19.20 -4.89
N ILE A 282 -6.47 20.33 -4.18
CA ILE A 282 -5.53 20.63 -3.10
C ILE A 282 -5.76 19.65 -1.94
N ALA A 283 -7.02 19.45 -1.54
CA ALA A 283 -7.38 18.52 -0.47
C ALA A 283 -6.96 17.08 -0.78
N LEU A 284 -7.14 16.61 -2.01
CA LEU A 284 -6.68 15.28 -2.45
C LEU A 284 -5.16 15.16 -2.41
N LYS A 285 -4.42 16.17 -2.88
CA LYS A 285 -2.95 16.18 -2.83
C LYS A 285 -2.43 16.17 -1.39
N VAL A 286 -3.00 17.00 -0.52
CA VAL A 286 -2.63 17.07 0.91
C VAL A 286 -2.94 15.75 1.60
N THR A 287 -4.11 15.17 1.35
CA THR A 287 -4.50 13.86 1.91
C THR A 287 -3.54 12.77 1.47
N GLY A 288 -3.20 12.70 0.18
CA GLY A 288 -2.23 11.75 -0.35
C GLY A 288 -0.83 11.94 0.25
N ALA A 289 -0.36 13.18 0.35
CA ALA A 289 0.94 13.50 0.95
C ALA A 289 0.99 13.12 2.43
N LEU A 290 -0.07 13.38 3.20
CA LEU A 290 -0.16 13.04 4.61
C LEU A 290 -0.20 11.52 4.82
N ALA A 291 -1.01 10.81 4.02
CA ALA A 291 -1.04 9.34 4.04
C ALA A 291 0.34 8.72 3.74
N MET A 292 1.04 9.26 2.73
CA MET A 292 2.40 8.85 2.41
C MET A 292 3.37 9.15 3.55
N LEU A 293 3.26 10.30 4.21
CA LEU A 293 4.10 10.64 5.37
C LEU A 293 3.92 9.64 6.51
N PHE A 294 2.67 9.31 6.88
CA PHE A 294 2.40 8.31 7.91
C PHE A 294 2.99 6.95 7.54
N PHE A 295 2.81 6.53 6.28
CA PHE A 295 3.40 5.29 5.77
C PHE A 295 4.93 5.27 5.87
N CYS A 296 5.61 6.35 5.48
CA CYS A 296 7.05 6.52 5.60
C CYS A 296 7.53 6.45 7.06
N VAL A 297 6.82 7.14 7.96
CA VAL A 297 7.12 7.14 9.40
C VAL A 297 6.96 5.74 9.97
N TYR A 298 5.87 5.04 9.65
CA TYR A 298 5.67 3.63 10.00
C TYR A 298 6.84 2.77 9.54
N TRP A 299 7.24 2.92 8.28
CA TRP A 299 8.31 2.13 7.67
C TRP A 299 9.63 2.26 8.42
N VAL A 300 10.02 3.49 8.73
CA VAL A 300 11.24 3.79 9.50
C VAL A 300 11.11 3.35 10.95
N LEU A 301 9.95 3.54 11.60
CA LEU A 301 9.73 3.13 12.98
C LEU A 301 9.88 1.61 13.17
N VAL A 302 9.41 0.80 12.22
CA VAL A 302 9.61 -0.65 12.23
C VAL A 302 11.11 -1.00 12.18
N ALA A 303 11.86 -0.38 11.27
CA ALA A 303 13.30 -0.61 11.14
C ALA A 303 14.08 -0.19 12.40
N LEU A 304 13.77 0.99 12.97
CA LEU A 304 14.40 1.49 14.19
C LEU A 304 14.05 0.63 15.42
N TRP A 305 12.81 0.17 15.51
CA TRP A 305 12.39 -0.76 16.55
C TRP A 305 13.19 -2.07 16.47
N LEU A 306 13.32 -2.62 15.26
CA LEU A 306 14.05 -3.86 15.00
C LEU A 306 15.54 -3.72 15.34
N TYR A 307 16.16 -2.61 14.96
CA TYR A 307 17.53 -2.26 15.33
C TYR A 307 17.69 -2.27 16.86
N ARG A 308 16.82 -1.54 17.59
CA ARG A 308 16.92 -1.45 19.04
C ARG A 308 16.70 -2.81 19.72
N ASP A 309 15.73 -3.59 19.26
CA ASP A 309 15.45 -4.90 19.85
C ASP A 309 16.61 -5.87 19.60
N ALA A 310 17.24 -5.81 18.42
CA ALA A 310 18.46 -6.57 18.12
C ALA A 310 19.65 -6.17 19.01
N ALA A 311 19.84 -4.87 19.26
CA ALA A 311 20.87 -4.37 20.17
C ALA A 311 20.69 -4.90 21.60
N LYS A 312 19.46 -4.85 22.13
CA LYS A 312 19.13 -5.43 23.43
C LYS A 312 19.40 -6.94 23.50
N CYS A 313 19.23 -7.64 22.39
CA CYS A 313 19.48 -9.07 22.29
C CYS A 313 20.94 -9.44 22.05
N ARG A 314 21.88 -8.46 22.06
CA ARG A 314 23.31 -8.65 21.72
C ARG A 314 23.53 -9.26 20.32
N LEU A 315 22.58 -9.07 19.41
CA LEU A 315 22.69 -9.43 17.99
C LEU A 315 23.26 -8.25 17.20
N SER A 316 23.62 -8.46 15.92
CA SER A 316 24.06 -7.41 15.00
C SER A 316 22.92 -6.44 14.63
N PRO A 317 22.78 -5.29 15.30
CA PRO A 317 21.66 -4.34 15.15
C PRO A 317 21.59 -3.71 13.77
N LEU A 318 22.73 -3.37 13.16
CA LEU A 318 22.77 -2.82 11.80
C LEU A 318 22.19 -3.79 10.78
N TYR A 319 22.57 -5.07 10.88
CA TYR A 319 22.10 -6.10 9.98
C TYR A 319 20.57 -6.26 10.08
N TRP A 320 20.06 -6.41 11.30
CA TRP A 320 18.62 -6.55 11.53
C TRP A 320 17.84 -5.28 11.20
N GLY A 321 18.37 -4.09 11.52
CA GLY A 321 17.77 -2.80 11.16
C GLY A 321 17.67 -2.60 9.64
N LEU A 322 18.72 -2.93 8.88
CA LEU A 322 18.70 -2.85 7.42
C LEU A 322 17.73 -3.86 6.81
N ILE A 323 17.70 -5.11 7.31
CA ILE A 323 16.70 -6.09 6.87
C ILE A 323 15.29 -5.54 7.09
N GLY A 324 15.01 -5.01 8.28
CA GLY A 324 13.74 -4.35 8.58
C GLY A 324 13.44 -3.17 7.67
N LEU A 325 14.45 -2.38 7.29
CA LEU A 325 14.27 -1.27 6.36
C LEU A 325 13.92 -1.75 4.95
N PHE A 326 14.62 -2.75 4.41
CA PHE A 326 14.39 -3.23 3.04
C PHE A 326 13.15 -4.12 2.89
N THR A 327 12.75 -4.81 3.95
CA THR A 327 11.70 -5.84 3.87
C THR A 327 10.50 -5.60 4.81
N ASN A 328 10.58 -4.59 5.67
CA ASN A 328 9.54 -4.19 6.62
C ASN A 328 8.99 -5.37 7.43
N ILE A 329 7.70 -5.67 7.28
CA ILE A 329 6.98 -6.72 8.03
C ILE A 329 7.66 -8.08 7.85
N ILE A 330 8.16 -8.37 6.65
CA ILE A 330 8.84 -9.65 6.36
C ILE A 330 10.10 -9.76 7.23
N GLY A 331 10.92 -8.71 7.29
CA GLY A 331 12.11 -8.66 8.14
C GLY A 331 11.79 -8.80 9.62
N LEU A 332 10.69 -8.17 10.07
CA LEU A 332 10.20 -8.29 11.43
C LEU A 332 9.74 -9.72 11.77
N ILE A 333 9.05 -10.40 10.84
CA ILE A 333 8.64 -11.80 11.00
C ILE A 333 9.87 -12.71 11.09
N VAL A 334 10.82 -12.57 10.16
CA VAL A 334 12.07 -13.36 10.16
C VAL A 334 12.84 -13.16 11.45
N TYR A 335 12.95 -11.92 11.93
CA TYR A 335 13.58 -11.60 13.20
C TYR A 335 12.86 -12.24 14.40
N LYS A 336 11.52 -12.16 14.44
CA LYS A 336 10.71 -12.79 15.50
C LYS A 336 10.91 -14.30 15.52
N ILE A 337 10.91 -14.95 14.36
CA ILE A 337 11.16 -16.40 14.25
C ILE A 337 12.56 -16.73 14.76
N TYR A 338 13.57 -15.98 14.31
CA TYR A 338 14.96 -16.16 14.76
C TYR A 338 15.05 -16.02 16.28
N LYS A 339 14.50 -14.94 16.84
CA LYS A 339 14.50 -14.64 18.29
C LYS A 339 13.77 -15.72 19.10
N HIS A 340 12.62 -16.21 18.64
CA HIS A 340 11.84 -17.25 19.35
C HIS A 340 12.45 -18.65 19.22
N SER A 341 13.30 -18.90 18.23
CA SER A 341 13.97 -20.18 18.06
C SER A 341 15.16 -20.40 19.02
N GLY A 342 15.61 -19.36 19.71
CA GLY A 342 16.73 -19.39 20.66
C GLY A 342 16.30 -19.26 22.13
N ALA A 343 17.27 -19.36 23.03
CA ALA A 343 17.12 -18.99 24.44
C ALA A 343 17.53 -17.53 24.64
N ILE A 344 16.73 -16.78 25.40
CA ILE A 344 17.05 -15.40 25.81
C ILE A 344 17.54 -15.45 27.26
N CYS A 345 18.73 -14.90 27.49
CA CYS A 345 19.29 -14.78 28.82
C CYS A 345 18.47 -13.81 29.69
N SER A 346 17.96 -14.27 30.82
CA SER A 346 17.21 -13.43 31.77
C SER A 346 18.08 -12.39 32.49
N SER A 347 19.39 -12.62 32.57
CA SER A 347 20.32 -11.72 33.25
C SER A 347 20.81 -10.58 32.37
N CYS A 348 21.24 -10.88 31.13
CA CYS A 348 21.84 -9.88 30.24
C CYS A 348 21.06 -9.61 28.94
N GLY A 349 19.97 -10.34 28.68
CA GLY A 349 19.13 -10.18 27.49
C GLY A 349 19.65 -10.82 26.21
N ALA A 350 20.85 -11.42 26.21
CA ALA A 350 21.45 -12.02 25.02
C ALA A 350 20.59 -13.16 24.45
N ALA A 351 20.35 -13.12 23.13
CA ALA A 351 19.72 -14.21 22.39
C ALA A 351 20.79 -15.16 21.86
N GLN A 352 20.64 -16.46 22.16
CA GLN A 352 21.61 -17.49 21.81
C GLN A 352 20.92 -18.84 21.53
N ALA A 353 21.69 -19.83 21.09
CA ALA A 353 21.15 -21.15 20.80
C ALA A 353 20.56 -21.81 22.05
N ALA A 354 19.45 -22.53 21.87
CA ALA A 354 18.66 -23.09 22.97
C ALA A 354 19.36 -24.22 23.73
N ASP A 355 20.38 -24.84 23.14
CA ASP A 355 21.21 -25.92 23.69
C ASP A 355 22.26 -25.44 24.71
N TYR A 356 22.58 -24.15 24.75
CA TYR A 356 23.61 -23.61 25.64
C TYR A 356 23.15 -23.67 27.11
N LEU A 357 23.92 -24.36 27.97
CA LEU A 357 23.66 -24.46 29.41
C LEU A 357 23.93 -23.14 30.14
N TYR A 358 24.91 -22.38 29.68
CA TYR A 358 25.30 -21.07 30.23
C TYR A 358 25.26 -19.99 29.16
N CYS A 359 25.05 -18.74 29.59
CA CYS A 359 25.11 -17.59 28.71
C CYS A 359 26.55 -17.33 28.25
N SER A 360 26.78 -17.22 26.94
CA SER A 360 28.11 -16.96 26.39
C SER A 360 28.61 -15.53 26.63
N PHE A 361 27.73 -14.63 27.09
CA PHE A 361 28.05 -13.22 27.33
C PHE A 361 28.22 -12.86 28.81
N CYS A 362 27.42 -13.46 29.70
CA CYS A 362 27.44 -13.12 31.14
C CYS A 362 27.62 -14.33 32.07
N GLY A 363 27.66 -15.56 31.54
CA GLY A 363 27.87 -16.77 32.34
C GLY A 363 26.65 -17.26 33.13
N SER A 364 25.52 -16.54 33.12
CA SER A 364 24.32 -17.00 33.84
C SER A 364 23.81 -18.34 33.31
N GLN A 365 23.37 -19.22 34.20
CA GLN A 365 22.80 -20.52 33.84
C GLN A 365 21.44 -20.35 33.14
N LEU A 366 21.26 -20.99 31.98
CA LEU A 366 20.08 -20.88 31.11
C LEU A 366 19.20 -22.14 31.12
N GLY A 367 19.60 -23.20 31.82
CA GLY A 367 18.83 -24.42 31.94
C GLY A 367 19.39 -25.36 32.99
N THR A 368 18.66 -26.45 33.25
CA THR A 368 19.06 -27.47 34.21
C THR A 368 20.11 -28.39 33.61
N ARG A 369 21.03 -28.85 34.47
CA ARG A 369 22.09 -29.79 34.11
C ARG A 369 21.62 -31.21 34.40
N CYS A 370 21.85 -32.14 33.49
CA CYS A 370 21.66 -33.57 33.75
C CYS A 370 22.73 -34.07 34.73
N GLU A 371 22.32 -34.80 35.76
CA GLU A 371 23.24 -35.36 36.76
C GLU A 371 24.12 -36.48 36.20
N GLY A 372 23.64 -37.23 35.20
CA GLY A 372 24.38 -38.33 34.59
C GLY A 372 25.51 -37.88 33.66
N CYS A 373 25.25 -36.98 32.70
CA CYS A 373 26.23 -36.59 31.68
C CYS A 373 26.57 -35.10 31.65
N GLY A 374 25.90 -34.27 32.47
CA GLY A 374 26.12 -32.83 32.49
C GLY A 374 25.50 -32.04 31.33
N ALA A 375 24.76 -32.69 30.42
CA ALA A 375 24.08 -32.01 29.31
C ALA A 375 22.95 -31.09 29.80
N LYS A 376 22.61 -30.08 29.00
CA LYS A 376 21.43 -29.24 29.25
C LYS A 376 20.16 -30.07 29.06
N VAL A 377 19.25 -30.01 30.02
CA VAL A 377 17.91 -30.58 29.94
C VAL A 377 16.86 -29.50 30.15
N GLY A 378 15.75 -29.62 29.43
CA GLY A 378 14.60 -28.75 29.56
C GLY A 378 13.73 -29.11 30.77
N VAL A 379 12.96 -28.14 31.26
CA VAL A 379 12.05 -28.31 32.42
C VAL A 379 10.92 -29.32 32.15
N LYS A 380 10.65 -29.59 30.88
CA LYS A 380 9.64 -30.55 30.40
C LYS A 380 10.22 -31.89 29.98
N ASP A 381 11.54 -32.07 30.04
CA ASP A 381 12.17 -33.31 29.63
C ASP A 381 11.99 -34.36 30.74
N CYS A 382 11.47 -35.54 30.40
CA CYS A 382 11.43 -36.67 31.34
C CYS A 382 12.77 -37.41 31.40
N PHE A 383 13.50 -37.44 30.28
CA PHE A 383 14.78 -38.12 30.12
C PHE A 383 15.80 -37.22 29.42
N CYS A 384 17.07 -37.36 29.77
CA CYS A 384 18.15 -36.66 29.11
C CYS A 384 18.31 -37.15 27.67
N HIS A 385 18.21 -36.23 26.70
CA HIS A 385 18.38 -36.54 25.28
C HIS A 385 19.80 -37.01 24.90
N GLN A 386 20.81 -36.79 25.74
CA GLN A 386 22.20 -37.21 25.51
C GLN A 386 22.54 -38.58 26.12
N CYS A 387 22.03 -38.89 27.33
CA CYS A 387 22.45 -40.10 28.07
C CYS A 387 21.29 -40.98 28.57
N GLY A 388 20.04 -40.58 28.36
CA GLY A 388 18.86 -41.33 28.80
C GLY A 388 18.59 -41.28 30.30
N HIS A 389 19.39 -40.56 31.09
CA HIS A 389 19.17 -40.41 32.54
C HIS A 389 17.81 -39.76 32.83
N GLN A 390 17.05 -40.32 33.76
CA GLN A 390 15.73 -39.81 34.15
C GLN A 390 15.89 -38.48 34.90
N ILE A 391 15.16 -37.46 34.46
CA ILE A 391 15.18 -36.12 35.06
C ILE A 391 13.98 -35.92 35.99
N LYS A 392 12.86 -36.57 35.69
CA LYS A 392 11.57 -36.43 36.38
C LYS A 392 10.91 -37.77 36.67
#